data_AF-A0A7N0UGA2-F1
#
_entry.id   AF-A0A7N0UGA2-F1
#
_cell.length_a   1.000
_cell.length_b   1.000
_cell.length_c   1.000
_cell.angle_alpha   90.00
_cell.angle_beta   90.00
_cell.angle_gamma   90.00
#
_symmetry.space_group_name_H-M   'P 1'
#
loop_
_entity.id
_entity.type
_entity.pdbx_description
1 polymer ?
#
loop_
_entity_poly.entity_id
_entity_poly.type
_entity_poly.pdbx_seq_one_letter_code
_entity_poly.pdbx_strand_id
1 'polypeptide(L)'
;MEWLTYMFLWQIKLASVKLAMKYMQRVSAELEQVDAGSEEEDLIVQGVRFAFRVHQFAGGFDAETMKAFSELRDKARTCHRHQQEQQRFMCRSATMP
;
A
#
# COMPACT_ATOMS: atom_id res chain seq x y z
N MET A 1 5.99 -6.59 -36.60
CA MET A 1 5.22 -7.24 -35.51
C MET A 1 5.65 -6.75 -34.13
N GLU A 2 6.94 -6.52 -33.85
CA GLU A 2 7.44 -6.04 -32.53
C GLU A 2 6.89 -4.69 -32.05
N TRP A 3 6.59 -3.77 -32.98
CA TRP A 3 5.96 -2.48 -32.62
C TRP A 3 4.56 -2.65 -32.02
N LEU A 4 3.79 -3.63 -32.50
CA LEU A 4 2.47 -3.94 -31.98
C LEU A 4 2.56 -4.46 -30.54
N THR A 5 3.52 -5.36 -30.28
CA THR A 5 3.73 -5.91 -28.93
C THR A 5 4.21 -4.85 -27.96
N TYR A 6 5.10 -3.93 -28.38
CA TYR A 6 5.50 -2.79 -27.56
C TYR A 6 4.31 -1.87 -27.23
N MET A 7 3.43 -1.60 -28.20
CA MET A 7 2.24 -0.79 -28.00
C MET A 7 1.27 -1.44 -27.01
N PHE A 8 1.05 -2.76 -27.10
CA PHE A 8 0.23 -3.51 -26.14
C PHE A 8 0.85 -3.53 -24.74
N LEU A 9 2.16 -3.75 -24.63
CA LEU A 9 2.87 -3.70 -23.34
C LEU A 9 2.70 -2.33 -22.68
N TRP A 10 2.79 -1.24 -23.44
CA TRP A 10 2.55 0.11 -22.94
C TRP A 10 1.12 0.31 -22.43
N GLN A 11 0.12 -0.16 -23.17
CA GLN A 11 -1.29 -0.09 -22.74
C GLN A 11 -1.54 -0.90 -21.47
N ILE A 12 -0.95 -2.09 -21.35
CA ILE A 12 -1.04 -2.92 -20.14
C ILE A 12 -0.40 -2.20 -18.96
N LYS A 13 0.80 -1.64 -19.12
CA LYS A 13 1.45 -0.84 -18.07
C LYS A 13 0.57 0.32 -17.61
N LEU A 14 0.01 1.08 -18.56
CA LEU A 14 -0.88 2.20 -18.25
C LEU A 14 -2.14 1.74 -17.51
N ALA A 15 -2.76 0.64 -17.94
CA ALA A 15 -3.92 0.06 -17.27
C ALA A 15 -3.57 -0.42 -15.85
N SER A 16 -2.40 -1.03 -15.66
CA SER A 16 -1.91 -1.45 -14.34
C SER A 16 -1.72 -0.25 -13.40
N VAL A 17 -1.13 0.85 -13.86
CA VAL A 17 -0.98 2.08 -13.05
C VAL A 17 -2.33 2.63 -12.61
N LYS A 18 -3.30 2.72 -13.53
CA LYS A 18 -4.67 3.15 -13.20
C LYS A 18 -5.35 2.23 -12.19
N LEU A 19 -5.13 0.92 -12.32
CA LEU A 19 -5.64 -0.06 -11.37
C LEU A 19 -4.98 0.11 -9.99
N ALA A 20 -3.67 0.33 -9.95
CA ALA A 20 -2.94 0.61 -8.72
C ALA A 20 -3.50 1.82 -8.00
N MET A 21 -3.74 2.92 -8.72
CA MET A 21 -4.34 4.12 -8.16
C MET A 21 -5.69 3.83 -7.50
N LYS A 22 -6.62 3.20 -8.24
CA LYS A 22 -7.97 2.87 -7.72
C LYS A 22 -7.91 1.94 -6.51
N TYR A 23 -7.01 0.97 -6.55
CA TYR A 23 -6.84 0.03 -5.45
C TYR A 23 -6.29 0.73 -4.20
N MET A 24 -5.26 1.57 -4.34
CA MET A 24 -4.71 2.34 -3.21
C MET A 24 -5.74 3.27 -2.60
N GLN A 25 -6.55 3.96 -3.43
CA GLN A 25 -7.67 4.78 -2.96
C GLN A 25 -8.69 3.96 -2.17
N ARG A 26 -9.05 2.76 -2.69
CA ARG A 26 -9.96 1.86 -1.98
C ARG A 26 -9.39 1.40 -0.65
N VAL A 27 -8.14 0.93 -0.63
CA VAL A 27 -7.48 0.51 0.62
C VAL A 27 -7.47 1.68 1.61
N SER A 28 -7.08 2.89 1.18
CA SER A 28 -7.14 4.07 2.03
C SER A 28 -8.52 4.35 2.63
N ALA A 29 -9.60 4.17 1.86
CA ALA A 29 -10.97 4.38 2.34
C ALA A 29 -11.45 3.29 3.30
N GLU A 30 -11.10 2.03 3.05
CA GLU A 30 -11.43 0.90 3.95
C GLU A 30 -10.68 1.07 5.29
N LEU A 31 -9.43 1.54 5.26
CA LEU A 31 -8.64 1.84 6.47
C LEU A 31 -9.24 2.96 7.34
N GLU A 32 -10.14 3.80 6.79
CA GLU A 32 -10.85 4.80 7.59
C GLU A 32 -12.10 4.23 8.29
N GLN A 33 -12.54 3.04 7.88
CA GLN A 33 -13.75 2.37 8.39
C GLN A 33 -13.44 1.17 9.28
N VAL A 34 -12.23 0.62 9.19
CA VAL A 34 -11.77 -0.51 10.00
C VAL A 34 -11.35 -0.02 11.39
N ASP A 35 -11.82 -0.72 12.44
CA ASP A 35 -11.35 -0.50 13.80
C ASP A 35 -9.88 -0.92 13.94
N ALA A 36 -9.10 -0.11 14.67
CA ALA A 36 -7.65 -0.32 14.80
C ALA A 36 -7.31 -1.73 15.28
N GLY A 37 -6.63 -2.51 14.44
CA GLY A 37 -6.38 -3.93 14.68
C GLY A 37 -5.48 -4.62 13.64
N SER A 38 -5.30 -5.93 13.78
CA SER A 38 -4.42 -6.74 12.91
C SER A 38 -4.84 -6.72 11.43
N GLU A 39 -6.14 -6.63 11.16
CA GLU A 39 -6.68 -6.62 9.79
C GLU A 39 -6.31 -5.34 9.02
N GLU A 40 -6.26 -4.20 9.72
CA GLU A 40 -5.84 -2.91 9.17
C GLU A 40 -4.39 -2.99 8.66
N GLU A 41 -3.51 -3.59 9.44
CA GLU A 41 -2.10 -3.75 9.09
C GLU A 41 -1.91 -4.67 7.88
N ASP A 42 -2.61 -5.80 7.86
CA ASP A 42 -2.55 -6.74 6.74
C ASP A 42 -3.02 -6.07 5.44
N LEU A 43 -4.09 -5.27 5.50
CA LEU A 43 -4.59 -4.46 4.40
C LEU A 43 -3.54 -3.46 3.90
N ILE A 44 -2.87 -2.76 4.80
CA ILE A 44 -1.78 -1.82 4.47
C ILE A 44 -0.62 -2.54 3.78
N VAL A 45 -0.13 -3.64 4.36
CA VAL A 45 1.03 -4.36 3.85
C VAL A 45 0.76 -4.93 2.46
N GLN A 46 -0.43 -5.49 2.25
CA GLN A 46 -0.90 -5.94 0.93
C GLN A 46 -1.00 -4.77 -0.05
N GLY A 47 -1.58 -3.66 0.42
CA GLY A 47 -1.67 -2.36 -0.24
C GLY A 47 -0.35 -1.91 -0.86
N VAL A 48 0.66 -1.76 -0.01
CA VAL A 48 2.00 -1.27 -0.37
C VAL A 48 2.73 -2.28 -1.26
N ARG A 49 2.65 -3.59 -0.98
CA ARG A 49 3.31 -4.62 -1.80
C ARG A 49 2.77 -4.64 -3.22
N PHE A 50 1.45 -4.54 -3.38
CA PHE A 50 0.82 -4.47 -4.68
C PHE A 50 1.26 -3.21 -5.44
N ALA A 51 1.19 -2.04 -4.81
CA ALA A 51 1.61 -0.79 -5.44
C ALA A 51 3.08 -0.83 -5.88
N PHE A 52 3.98 -1.36 -5.03
CA PHE A 52 5.39 -1.49 -5.38
C PHE A 52 5.62 -2.41 -6.59
N ARG A 53 4.91 -3.55 -6.67
CA ARG A 53 4.98 -4.45 -7.83
C ARG A 53 4.56 -3.75 -9.12
N VAL A 54 3.49 -2.97 -9.08
CA VAL A 54 3.01 -2.24 -10.25
C VAL A 54 3.97 -1.12 -10.64
N HIS A 55 4.54 -0.40 -9.67
CA HIS A 55 5.58 0.61 -9.93
C HIS A 55 6.77 -0.02 -10.67
N GLN A 56 7.31 -1.15 -10.18
CA GLN A 56 8.45 -1.82 -10.80
C GLN A 56 8.12 -2.30 -12.22
N PHE A 57 6.89 -2.79 -12.43
CA PHE A 57 6.43 -3.23 -13.74
C PHE A 57 6.26 -2.08 -14.75
N ALA A 58 5.62 -0.98 -14.32
CA ALA A 58 5.32 0.16 -15.18
C ALA A 58 6.54 1.06 -15.42
N GLY A 59 7.53 1.02 -14.52
CA GLY A 59 8.68 1.92 -14.54
C GLY A 59 8.44 3.23 -13.79
N GLY A 60 7.44 3.27 -12.91
CA GLY A 60 7.07 4.46 -12.15
C GLY A 60 5.56 4.73 -12.17
N PHE A 61 5.20 5.81 -11.49
CA PHE A 61 3.83 6.31 -11.36
C PHE A 61 3.76 7.77 -11.85
N ASP A 62 2.60 8.16 -12.34
CA ASP A 62 2.29 9.58 -12.54
C ASP A 62 2.09 10.31 -11.20
N ALA A 63 1.99 11.64 -11.26
CA ALA A 63 1.91 12.48 -10.06
C ALA A 63 0.68 12.15 -9.18
N GLU A 64 -0.46 11.85 -9.80
CA GLU A 64 -1.69 11.51 -9.09
C GLU A 64 -1.56 10.16 -8.37
N THR A 65 -1.03 9.15 -9.08
CA THR A 65 -0.81 7.82 -8.53
C THR A 65 0.27 7.84 -7.43
N MET A 66 1.33 8.66 -7.58
CA MET A 66 2.34 8.85 -6.54
C MET A 66 1.78 9.49 -5.27
N LYS A 67 0.78 10.39 -5.41
CA LYS A 67 0.09 10.98 -4.26
C LYS A 67 -0.68 9.91 -3.49
N ALA A 68 -1.50 9.11 -4.19
CA ALA A 68 -2.25 8.00 -3.57
C ALA A 68 -1.31 6.97 -2.91
N PHE A 69 -0.17 6.68 -3.52
CA PHE A 69 0.85 5.79 -2.93
C PHE A 69 1.49 6.38 -1.67
N SER A 70 1.76 7.68 -1.65
CA SER A 70 2.35 8.35 -0.49
C SER A 70 1.39 8.36 0.70
N GLU A 71 0.11 8.62 0.46
CA GLU A 71 -0.94 8.56 1.49
C GLU A 71 -1.03 7.16 2.11
N LEU A 72 -1.04 6.11 1.28
CA LEU A 72 -1.05 4.72 1.75
C LEU A 72 0.21 4.37 2.57
N ARG A 73 1.38 4.81 2.13
CA ARG A 73 2.66 4.61 2.85
C ARG A 73 2.68 5.32 4.19
N ASP A 74 2.12 6.52 4.27
CA ASP A 74 2.13 7.28 5.51
C ASP A 74 1.18 6.65 6.54
N LYS A 75 0.01 6.13 6.11
CA LYS A 75 -0.86 5.26 6.93
C LYS A 75 -0.11 4.00 7.43
N ALA A 76 0.75 3.41 6.59
CA ALA A 76 1.58 2.27 7.00
C ALA A 76 2.55 2.59 8.14
N ARG A 77 3.17 3.78 8.09
CA ARG A 77 4.13 4.22 9.11
C ARG A 77 3.46 4.48 10.45
N THR A 78 2.24 5.04 10.43
CA THR A 78 1.47 5.26 11.66
C THR A 78 1.06 3.94 12.30
N CYS A 79 0.59 2.97 11.52
CA CYS A 79 0.21 1.64 12.01
C CYS A 79 1.40 0.91 12.67
N HIS A 80 2.56 0.89 11.99
CA HIS A 80 3.74 0.21 12.51
C HIS A 80 4.23 0.80 13.86
N ARG A 81 4.12 2.12 14.04
CA ARG A 81 4.48 2.78 15.30
C ARG A 81 3.54 2.38 16.45
N HIS A 82 2.24 2.32 16.22
CA HIS A 82 1.26 1.89 17.23
C HIS A 82 1.52 0.44 17.69
N GLN A 83 1.87 -0.45 16.77
CA GLN A 83 2.18 -1.84 17.12
C GLN A 83 3.49 -1.97 17.91
N GLN A 84 4.52 -1.19 17.57
CA GLN A 84 5.78 -1.17 18.31
C GLN A 84 5.59 -0.62 19.74
N GLU A 85 4.69 0.35 19.92
CA GLU A 85 4.29 0.85 21.24
C GLU A 85 3.46 -0.17 22.03
N GLN A 86 2.47 -0.83 21.41
CA GLN A 86 1.68 -1.88 22.07
C GLN A 86 2.54 -3.10 22.45
N GLN A 87 3.44 -3.57 21.57
CA GLN A 87 4.38 -4.64 21.88
C GLN A 87 5.32 -4.24 23.02
N ARG A 88 5.84 -2.99 23.04
CA ARG A 88 6.63 -2.48 24.18
C ARG A 88 5.83 -2.45 25.47
N PHE A 89 4.56 -2.09 25.42
CA PHE A 89 3.68 -2.08 26.59
C PHE A 89 3.42 -3.50 27.10
N MET A 90 3.11 -4.43 26.20
CA MET A 90 2.83 -5.84 26.49
C MET A 90 4.05 -6.57 27.05
N CYS A 91 5.25 -6.32 26.51
CA CYS A 91 6.50 -6.83 27.06
C CYS A 91 6.82 -6.25 28.44
N ARG A 92 6.44 -5.00 28.72
CA ARG A 92 6.63 -4.38 30.04
C ARG A 92 5.68 -4.93 31.10
N SER A 93 4.41 -5.17 30.77
CA SER A 93 3.43 -5.72 31.71
C SER A 93 3.64 -7.21 32.01
N ALA A 94 4.26 -7.98 31.10
CA ALA A 94 4.63 -9.37 31.33
C ALA A 94 5.81 -9.57 32.31
N THR A 95 6.42 -8.49 32.83
CA THR A 95 7.60 -8.53 33.72
C THR A 95 7.30 -8.04 35.15
N MET A 96 6.03 -7.86 35.54
CA MET A 96 5.70 -7.51 36.94
C MET A 96 5.34 -8.76 37.75
N PRO A 97 6.03 -9.04 38.87
CA PRO A 97 5.67 -10.09 39.83
C PRO A 97 4.45 -9.74 40.68
#